data_AF-A0A971UBJ7-F1
#
_entry.id   AF-A0A971UBJ7-F1
#
_cell.length_a   1.000
_cell.length_b   1.000
_cell.length_c   1.000
_cell.angle_alpha   90.00
_cell.angle_beta   90.00
_cell.angle_gamma   90.00
#
_symmetry.space_group_name_H-M   'P 1'
#
loop_
_entity.id
_entity.type
_entity.pdbx_description
1 polymer ?
#
loop_
_entity_poly.entity_id
_entity_poly.type
_entity_poly.pdbx_seq_one_letter_code
_entity_poly.pdbx_strand_id
1 'polypeptide(L)'
;MGNNIVFSGSLLFLSVADVFQLLGGNNCTGLLTLRSPYSPEKGVVYFVDGNPVNGFWGSLRGIDAVYALFGLTDGRYDFSEERPAGMEKVIRQSMMEIVLDALRLIDDGKIARLGPPPLPDAGDEDEEGEARENMAIDSEQPIKGPPMDYRYATMERSYADGATIVREGEHGKWLWGISEGTVKIVKNTPKGALTLARLGEGCFLGTVRSFLYGEYARNATAIAEGNVQLFLLDAEALHREYSALSEPFRKILISLDNRLRMINQNAIEAYIGEYSRTLPQDKVLEHGYQSHTDLYLIGEGTADVIGKGPRGEVNLLQLGSDDVFGRLPFMAFGHEPLYASVMTSDPCDAELLDSNALQKEYDALSPTFRNFVFGLATNISMTTKLFYQLLGSITQHPQVSEDADAPEAS
;
A
#
# COMPACT_ATOMS: atom_id res chain seq x y z
N MET A 1 4.20 -14.44 -26.56
CA MET A 1 5.29 -13.75 -25.82
C MET A 1 4.65 -13.18 -24.58
N GLY A 2 4.79 -13.86 -23.44
CA GLY A 2 4.14 -13.44 -22.20
C GLY A 2 4.93 -12.30 -21.58
N ASN A 3 4.28 -11.16 -21.33
CA ASN A 3 4.87 -10.13 -20.48
C ASN A 3 4.99 -10.69 -19.07
N ASN A 4 6.20 -11.05 -18.65
CA ASN A 4 6.47 -11.47 -17.29
C ASN A 4 6.54 -10.21 -16.40
N ILE A 5 5.37 -9.63 -16.12
CA ILE A 5 5.23 -8.47 -15.23
C ILE A 5 5.51 -8.97 -13.82
N VAL A 6 6.60 -8.48 -13.22
CA VAL A 6 7.06 -8.87 -11.88
C VAL A 6 6.71 -7.82 -10.83
N PHE A 7 6.36 -6.60 -11.24
CA PHE A 7 6.01 -5.52 -10.33
C PHE A 7 5.01 -4.57 -11.01
N SER A 8 3.87 -4.28 -10.39
CA SER A 8 2.84 -3.41 -11.00
C SER A 8 2.01 -2.69 -9.93
N GLY A 9 1.49 -1.52 -10.25
CA GLY A 9 0.69 -0.74 -9.31
C GLY A 9 0.14 0.55 -9.93
N SER A 10 -0.22 1.52 -9.08
CA SER A 10 -0.84 2.78 -9.51
C SER A 10 -0.03 3.99 -9.07
N LEU A 11 0.05 4.97 -9.97
CA LEU A 11 0.78 6.23 -9.78
C LEU A 11 0.08 7.19 -8.81
N LEU A 12 -1.17 6.92 -8.44
CA LEU A 12 -1.87 7.64 -7.37
C LEU A 12 -1.29 7.36 -5.98
N PHE A 13 -0.57 6.24 -5.80
CA PHE A 13 -0.07 5.79 -4.49
C PHE A 13 1.45 5.80 -4.41
N LEU A 14 2.13 5.38 -5.47
CA LEU A 14 3.57 5.52 -5.61
C LEU A 14 3.82 6.46 -6.78
N SER A 15 4.43 7.61 -6.49
CA SER A 15 4.82 8.53 -7.55
C SER A 15 5.82 7.86 -8.49
N VAL A 16 6.02 8.42 -9.69
CA VAL A 16 7.06 7.94 -10.60
C VAL A 16 8.44 7.97 -9.92
N ALA A 17 8.69 8.94 -9.02
CA ALA A 17 9.91 8.99 -8.22
C ALA A 17 10.05 7.78 -7.28
N ASP A 18 8.98 7.40 -6.58
CA ASP A 18 8.96 6.25 -5.67
C ASP A 18 9.16 4.94 -6.43
N VAL A 19 8.51 4.80 -7.59
CA VAL A 19 8.68 3.65 -8.48
C VAL A 19 10.14 3.54 -8.94
N PHE A 20 10.77 4.66 -9.32
CA PHE A 20 12.18 4.66 -9.71
C PHE A 20 13.08 4.26 -8.54
N GLN A 21 12.90 4.87 -7.36
CA GLN A 21 13.67 4.53 -6.17
C GLN A 21 13.54 3.06 -5.78
N LEU A 22 12.32 2.49 -5.88
CA LEU A 22 12.05 1.08 -5.62
C LEU A 22 12.79 0.16 -6.60
N LEU A 23 12.77 0.49 -7.89
CA LEU A 23 13.49 -0.31 -8.90
C LEU A 23 15.01 -0.22 -8.74
N GLY A 24 15.55 0.94 -8.37
CA GLY A 24 16.98 1.06 -8.18
C GLY A 24 17.50 0.56 -6.84
N GLY A 25 16.73 0.68 -5.76
CA GLY A 25 17.10 0.07 -4.47
C GLY A 25 17.21 -1.45 -4.53
N ASN A 26 16.47 -2.08 -5.45
CA ASN A 26 16.49 -3.51 -5.69
C ASN A 26 17.37 -3.95 -6.88
N ASN A 27 18.15 -3.03 -7.47
CA ASN A 27 19.01 -3.28 -8.64
C ASN A 27 18.27 -3.95 -9.82
N CYS A 28 16.99 -3.62 -10.00
CA CYS A 28 16.14 -4.25 -11.01
C CYS A 28 16.66 -3.99 -12.44
N THR A 29 16.57 -5.00 -13.30
CA THR A 29 16.89 -4.90 -14.72
C THR A 29 15.66 -5.31 -15.52
N GLY A 30 15.15 -4.43 -16.38
CA GLY A 30 13.90 -4.69 -17.06
C GLY A 30 13.26 -3.44 -17.65
N LEU A 31 11.97 -3.57 -17.94
CA LEU A 31 11.18 -2.55 -18.61
C LEU A 31 10.07 -2.06 -17.69
N LEU A 32 10.12 -0.78 -17.33
CA LEU A 32 9.03 -0.05 -16.72
C LEU A 32 8.12 0.53 -17.80
N THR A 33 6.84 0.26 -17.66
CA THR A 33 5.74 0.76 -18.46
C THR A 33 4.90 1.67 -17.57
N LEU A 34 4.56 2.85 -18.06
CA LEU A 34 3.68 3.80 -17.40
C LEU A 34 2.50 4.10 -18.32
N ARG A 35 1.27 4.07 -17.79
CA ARG A 35 0.04 4.35 -18.51
C ARG A 35 -0.79 5.31 -17.70
N SER A 36 -1.36 6.34 -18.32
CA SER A 36 -2.24 7.29 -17.65
C SER A 36 -3.56 7.37 -18.39
N PRO A 37 -4.72 7.49 -17.71
CA PRO A 37 -5.97 7.76 -18.40
C PRO A 37 -6.01 9.15 -19.05
N TYR A 38 -5.08 10.05 -18.67
CA TYR A 38 -4.98 11.42 -19.20
C TYR A 38 -4.02 11.56 -20.38
N SER A 39 -3.40 10.46 -20.83
CA SER A 39 -2.58 10.46 -22.05
C SER A 39 -2.76 9.16 -22.82
N PRO A 40 -3.02 9.20 -24.14
CA PRO A 40 -3.10 7.99 -24.96
C PRO A 40 -1.74 7.34 -25.16
N GLU A 41 -0.64 8.03 -24.82
CA GLU A 41 0.72 7.57 -25.03
C GLU A 41 1.25 6.79 -23.83
N LYS A 42 1.80 5.61 -24.10
CA LYS A 42 2.46 4.77 -23.10
C LYS A 42 3.87 5.29 -22.83
N GLY A 43 4.17 5.54 -21.57
CA GLY A 43 5.53 5.78 -21.08
C GLY A 43 6.31 4.47 -20.96
N VAL A 44 7.57 4.48 -21.37
CA VAL A 44 8.43 3.30 -21.36
C VAL A 44 9.81 3.71 -20.88
N VAL A 45 10.31 3.08 -19.82
CA VAL A 45 11.64 3.35 -19.26
C VAL A 45 12.34 2.03 -19.03
N TYR A 46 13.57 1.92 -19.52
CA TYR A 46 14.36 0.72 -19.36
C TYR A 46 15.40 0.89 -18.27
N PHE A 47 15.55 -0.15 -17.45
CA PHE A 47 16.46 -0.21 -16.33
C PHE A 47 17.50 -1.31 -16.53
N VAL A 48 18.74 -1.03 -16.13
CA VAL A 48 19.83 -2.00 -16.02
C VAL A 48 20.54 -1.77 -14.70
N ASP A 49 20.61 -2.81 -13.88
CA ASP A 49 21.23 -2.78 -12.55
C ASP A 49 20.72 -1.59 -11.71
N GLY A 50 19.40 -1.45 -11.67
CA GLY A 50 18.71 -0.39 -10.93
C GLY A 50 18.79 1.01 -11.52
N ASN A 51 19.50 1.20 -12.64
CA ASN A 51 19.68 2.51 -13.25
C ASN A 51 18.89 2.64 -14.56
N PRO A 52 18.15 3.73 -14.77
CA PRO A 52 17.48 3.99 -16.03
C PRO A 52 18.52 4.25 -17.13
N VAL A 53 18.45 3.51 -18.23
CA VAL A 53 19.41 3.60 -19.35
C VAL A 53 18.82 4.26 -20.58
N ASN A 54 17.49 4.24 -20.73
CA ASN A 54 16.76 4.89 -21.81
C ASN A 54 15.27 5.05 -21.47
N GLY A 55 14.59 5.99 -22.11
CA GLY A 55 13.17 6.25 -21.89
C GLY A 55 12.48 6.77 -23.15
N PHE A 56 11.17 6.55 -23.24
CA PHE A 56 10.33 6.92 -24.37
C PHE A 56 8.95 7.34 -23.87
N TRP A 57 8.46 8.45 -24.39
CA TRP A 57 7.07 8.89 -24.20
C TRP A 57 6.67 9.76 -25.38
N GLY A 58 5.78 9.23 -26.24
CA GLY A 58 5.44 9.87 -27.50
C GLY A 58 6.66 10.09 -28.41
N SER A 59 6.89 11.36 -28.77
CA SER A 59 8.06 11.79 -29.52
C SER A 59 9.31 12.02 -28.68
N LEU A 60 9.19 12.09 -27.34
CA LEU A 60 10.32 12.31 -26.44
C LEU A 60 11.15 11.04 -26.28
N ARG A 61 12.47 11.19 -26.15
CA ARG A 61 13.43 10.08 -25.99
C ARG A 61 14.49 10.39 -24.94
N GLY A 62 15.09 9.34 -24.39
CA GLY A 62 16.18 9.45 -23.43
C GLY A 62 15.75 10.12 -22.13
N ILE A 63 16.60 10.99 -21.59
CA ILE A 63 16.37 11.63 -20.29
C ILE A 63 15.16 12.59 -20.31
N ASP A 64 14.91 13.26 -21.44
CA ASP A 64 13.79 14.21 -21.55
C ASP A 64 12.43 13.49 -21.46
N ALA A 65 12.35 12.28 -22.02
CA ALA A 65 11.18 11.42 -21.85
C ALA A 65 10.99 11.00 -20.39
N VAL A 66 12.08 10.63 -19.72
CA VAL A 66 12.06 10.25 -18.30
C VAL A 66 11.57 11.41 -17.44
N TYR A 67 12.12 12.61 -17.60
CA TYR A 67 11.68 13.79 -16.86
C TYR A 67 10.21 14.12 -17.11
N ALA A 68 9.77 14.10 -18.36
CA ALA A 68 8.38 14.36 -18.69
C ALA A 68 7.42 13.35 -18.00
N LEU A 69 7.81 12.07 -17.90
CA LEU A 69 7.02 11.04 -17.22
C LEU A 69 6.84 11.29 -15.72
N PHE A 70 7.75 11.99 -15.04
CA PHE A 70 7.57 12.36 -13.63
C PHE A 70 6.40 13.33 -13.41
N GLY A 71 5.91 13.99 -14.47
CA GLY A 71 4.69 14.79 -14.41
C GLY A 71 3.40 13.96 -14.26
N LEU A 72 3.46 12.64 -14.43
CA LEU A 72 2.29 11.77 -14.25
C LEU A 72 1.91 11.68 -12.77
N THR A 73 0.72 12.17 -12.44
CA THR A 73 0.17 12.16 -11.06
C THR A 73 -0.93 11.11 -10.87
N ASP A 74 -1.40 10.51 -11.97
CA ASP A 74 -2.37 9.42 -11.98
C ASP A 74 -2.09 8.48 -13.16
N GLY A 75 -2.32 7.18 -12.94
CA GLY A 75 -2.03 6.13 -13.89
C GLY A 75 -1.73 4.78 -13.25
N ARG A 76 -1.29 3.84 -14.07
CA ARG A 76 -0.76 2.53 -13.70
C ARG A 76 0.67 2.37 -14.18
N TYR A 77 1.45 1.62 -13.44
CA TYR A 77 2.78 1.20 -13.84
C TYR A 77 2.87 -0.33 -13.85
N ASP A 78 3.62 -0.86 -14.82
CA ASP A 78 3.94 -2.28 -14.95
C ASP A 78 5.44 -2.39 -15.18
N PHE A 79 6.12 -3.27 -14.47
CA PHE A 79 7.54 -3.56 -14.65
C PHE A 79 7.71 -5.03 -14.97
N SER A 80 8.36 -5.31 -16.10
CA SER A 80 8.69 -6.66 -16.54
C SER A 80 10.19 -6.86 -16.52
N GLU A 81 10.64 -7.96 -15.91
CA GLU A 81 12.04 -8.37 -15.96
C GLU A 81 12.36 -8.94 -17.35
N GLU A 82 13.13 -8.18 -18.11
CA GLU A 82 13.64 -8.58 -19.41
C GLU A 82 15.06 -8.05 -19.60
N ARG A 83 15.92 -8.79 -20.31
CA ARG A 83 17.23 -8.28 -20.67
C ARG A 83 17.07 -7.36 -21.87
N PRO A 84 17.37 -6.06 -21.77
CA PRO A 84 17.28 -5.16 -22.90
C PRO A 84 18.45 -5.43 -23.87
N ALA A 85 18.29 -6.42 -24.73
CA ALA A 85 19.29 -6.77 -25.74
C ALA A 85 19.31 -5.73 -26.86
N GLY A 86 20.48 -5.14 -27.14
CA GLY A 86 20.67 -4.19 -28.25
C GLY A 86 20.20 -2.75 -27.99
N MET A 87 19.94 -2.39 -26.74
CA MET A 87 19.55 -1.03 -26.39
C MET A 87 20.77 -0.16 -26.08
N GLU A 88 20.84 1.04 -26.67
CA GLU A 88 21.87 2.00 -26.36
C GLU A 88 21.62 2.66 -24.99
N LYS A 89 22.66 2.71 -24.15
CA LYS A 89 22.66 3.47 -22.90
C LYS A 89 22.84 4.95 -23.22
N VAL A 90 21.71 5.65 -23.39
CA VAL A 90 21.68 7.08 -23.71
C VAL A 90 21.65 7.93 -22.43
N ILE A 91 21.03 7.42 -21.37
CA ILE A 91 21.01 8.06 -20.05
C ILE A 91 22.29 7.66 -19.29
N ARG A 92 23.05 8.66 -18.85
CA ARG A 92 24.34 8.48 -18.16
C ARG A 92 24.30 8.88 -16.69
N GLN A 93 23.31 9.67 -16.32
CA GLN A 93 23.07 10.14 -14.96
C GLN A 93 22.73 8.97 -14.05
N SER A 94 23.08 9.10 -12.78
CA SER A 94 22.68 8.13 -11.76
C SER A 94 21.19 8.28 -11.44
N MET A 95 20.56 7.21 -10.95
CA MET A 95 19.14 7.26 -10.57
C MET A 95 18.82 8.41 -9.61
N MET A 96 19.67 8.64 -8.61
CA MET A 96 19.46 9.69 -7.60
C MET A 96 19.56 11.10 -8.19
N GLU A 97 20.48 11.33 -9.13
CA GLU A 97 20.55 12.60 -9.88
C GLU A 97 19.27 12.85 -10.67
N ILE A 98 18.75 11.82 -11.35
CA ILE A 98 17.54 11.91 -12.17
C ILE A 98 16.32 12.25 -11.32
N VAL A 99 16.14 11.58 -10.18
CA VAL A 99 15.00 11.83 -9.29
C VAL A 99 15.05 13.24 -8.72
N LEU A 100 16.22 13.70 -8.23
CA LEU A 100 16.37 15.05 -7.66
C LEU A 100 16.15 16.14 -8.73
N ASP A 101 16.72 15.98 -9.92
CA ASP A 101 16.53 16.94 -11.01
C ASP A 101 15.08 16.97 -11.49
N ALA A 102 14.41 15.81 -11.62
CA ALA A 102 13.01 15.74 -12.04
C ALA A 102 12.07 16.43 -11.05
N LEU A 103 12.27 16.23 -9.74
CA LEU A 103 11.48 16.90 -8.71
C LEU A 103 11.69 18.42 -8.75
N ARG A 104 12.95 18.87 -8.91
CA ARG A 104 13.24 20.31 -9.06
C ARG A 104 12.56 20.90 -10.31
N LEU A 105 12.55 20.18 -11.42
CA LEU A 105 11.92 20.62 -12.67
C LEU A 105 10.38 20.69 -12.57
N ILE A 106 9.76 19.85 -11.73
CA ILE A 106 8.33 19.94 -11.40
C ILE A 106 8.04 21.19 -10.58
N ASP A 107 8.84 21.45 -9.54
CA ASP A 107 8.67 22.62 -8.67
C ASP A 107 8.91 23.94 -9.40
N ASP A 108 9.86 23.96 -10.32
CA ASP A 108 10.14 25.07 -11.25
C ASP A 108 9.02 25.27 -12.31
N GLY A 109 8.03 24.37 -12.37
CA GLY A 109 6.93 24.41 -13.35
C GLY A 109 7.35 24.10 -14.79
N LYS A 110 8.54 23.50 -15.00
CA LYS A 110 9.09 23.16 -16.32
C LYS A 110 8.57 21.83 -16.86
N ILE A 111 8.01 20.98 -16.00
CA ILE A 111 7.32 19.73 -16.35
C ILE A 111 5.83 19.92 -16.09
N ALA A 112 5.00 19.70 -17.13
CA ALA A 112 3.55 19.76 -17.00
C ALA A 112 3.03 18.56 -16.19
N ARG A 113 2.24 18.82 -15.14
CA ARG A 113 1.56 17.76 -14.39
C ARG A 113 0.38 17.23 -15.21
N LEU A 114 0.38 15.92 -15.45
CA LEU A 114 -0.65 15.20 -16.19
C LEU A 114 -1.36 14.24 -15.22
N GLY A 115 -2.62 14.54 -14.95
CA GLY A 115 -3.49 13.85 -13.98
C GLY A 115 -4.81 14.61 -13.84
N PRO A 116 -5.70 14.22 -12.92
CA PRO A 116 -6.93 14.97 -12.69
C PRO A 116 -6.58 16.44 -12.41
N PRO A 117 -7.33 17.41 -12.97
CA PRO A 117 -7.10 18.81 -12.65
C PRO A 117 -7.16 19.00 -11.13
N PRO A 118 -6.39 19.93 -10.53
CA PRO A 118 -6.72 20.39 -9.20
C PRO A 118 -8.19 20.80 -9.22
N LEU A 119 -9.00 20.19 -8.35
CA LEU A 119 -10.45 20.40 -8.33
C LEU A 119 -10.73 21.92 -8.30
N PRO A 120 -11.51 22.44 -9.25
CA PRO A 120 -12.10 23.77 -9.13
C PRO A 120 -13.04 23.77 -7.92
N ASP A 121 -13.15 24.92 -7.24
CA ASP A 121 -14.17 25.15 -6.21
C ASP A 121 -15.56 24.76 -6.76
N ALA A 122 -16.32 24.07 -5.90
CA ALA A 122 -17.58 23.44 -6.22
C ALA A 122 -18.59 24.41 -6.89
N GLY A 123 -19.13 23.97 -8.03
CA GLY A 123 -20.29 24.55 -8.69
C GLY A 123 -20.99 23.47 -9.52
N ASP A 124 -22.23 23.20 -9.14
CA ASP A 124 -23.32 22.40 -9.70
C ASP A 124 -23.20 21.89 -11.15
N GLU A 125 -23.56 20.61 -11.37
CA GLU A 125 -24.80 20.20 -12.08
C GLU A 125 -24.87 18.66 -12.27
N ASP A 126 -26.11 18.17 -12.22
CA ASP A 126 -26.58 16.78 -12.18
C ASP A 126 -26.39 15.98 -13.49
N GLU A 127 -26.42 14.64 -13.41
CA GLU A 127 -27.29 13.78 -14.24
C GLU A 127 -27.18 12.27 -13.90
N GLU A 128 -28.19 11.50 -14.33
CA GLU A 128 -28.82 10.34 -13.70
C GLU A 128 -28.24 8.93 -14.02
N GLY A 129 -28.29 8.05 -13.01
CA GLY A 129 -28.83 6.66 -13.01
C GLY A 129 -28.49 5.61 -14.07
N GLU A 130 -27.90 4.47 -13.64
CA GLU A 130 -28.44 3.10 -13.85
C GLU A 130 -27.65 1.98 -13.11
N ALA A 131 -28.40 1.00 -12.58
CA ALA A 131 -28.09 -0.38 -12.17
C ALA A 131 -26.81 -0.71 -11.32
N ARG A 132 -27.03 -0.97 -10.03
CA ARG A 132 -26.05 -1.57 -9.09
C ARG A 132 -26.05 -3.11 -9.18
N GLU A 133 -25.22 -3.66 -10.06
CA GLU A 133 -24.79 -5.06 -9.99
C GLU A 133 -23.34 -5.12 -9.50
N ASN A 134 -23.10 -5.97 -8.49
CA ASN A 134 -21.79 -6.38 -7.96
C ASN A 134 -20.75 -5.25 -7.84
N MET A 135 -20.60 -4.67 -6.65
CA MET A 135 -19.38 -3.94 -6.28
C MET A 135 -18.20 -4.92 -6.16
N ALA A 136 -17.80 -5.48 -7.30
CA ALA A 136 -16.51 -6.09 -7.51
C ALA A 136 -15.50 -4.96 -7.53
N ILE A 137 -14.50 -5.05 -6.66
CA ILE A 137 -13.35 -4.15 -6.66
C ILE A 137 -12.65 -4.35 -8.01
N ASP A 138 -12.42 -3.25 -8.72
CA ASP A 138 -11.59 -3.15 -9.93
C ASP A 138 -10.09 -3.37 -9.57
N SER A 139 -9.78 -4.57 -9.09
CA SER A 139 -8.43 -5.13 -9.08
C SER A 139 -8.49 -6.49 -9.79
N GLU A 140 -8.61 -6.45 -11.12
CA GLU A 140 -8.56 -7.66 -11.95
C GLU A 140 -7.24 -8.44 -11.80
N GLN A 141 -6.18 -7.80 -11.29
CA GLN A 141 -4.83 -8.37 -11.15
C GLN A 141 -4.48 -8.59 -9.66
N PRO A 142 -3.91 -9.75 -9.29
CA PRO A 142 -3.45 -10.01 -7.94
C PRO A 142 -2.20 -9.20 -7.58
N ILE A 143 -2.04 -8.86 -6.30
CA ILE A 143 -0.82 -8.28 -5.74
C ILE A 143 0.28 -9.33 -5.86
N LYS A 144 1.37 -9.02 -6.56
CA LYS A 144 2.56 -9.87 -6.60
C LYS A 144 3.66 -9.25 -5.75
N GLY A 145 4.43 -10.11 -5.09
CA GLY A 145 5.60 -9.72 -4.31
C GLY A 145 6.89 -9.98 -5.09
N PRO A 146 8.05 -9.55 -4.54
CA PRO A 146 9.34 -9.91 -5.10
C PRO A 146 9.54 -11.43 -5.11
N PRO A 147 10.45 -11.96 -5.95
CA PRO A 147 10.76 -13.38 -5.98
C PRO A 147 11.15 -13.87 -4.59
N MET A 148 10.58 -15.00 -4.15
CA MET A 148 10.89 -15.53 -2.83
C MET A 148 12.18 -16.33 -2.82
N ASP A 149 12.93 -16.15 -1.72
CA ASP A 149 14.09 -16.97 -1.42
C ASP A 149 13.63 -18.25 -0.70
N TYR A 150 13.77 -19.38 -1.38
CA TYR A 150 13.33 -20.70 -0.91
C TYR A 150 14.15 -21.24 0.27
N ARG A 151 15.16 -20.52 0.78
CA ARG A 151 15.97 -20.95 1.94
C ARG A 151 15.15 -21.22 3.20
N TYR A 152 14.04 -20.51 3.39
CA TYR A 152 13.16 -20.68 4.54
C TYR A 152 11.98 -21.64 4.25
N ALA A 153 11.91 -22.22 3.05
CA ALA A 153 10.84 -23.13 2.68
C ALA A 153 11.08 -24.53 3.27
N THR A 154 10.11 -25.02 4.04
CA THR A 154 10.18 -26.31 4.73
C THR A 154 9.35 -27.40 4.06
N MET A 155 8.23 -27.02 3.45
CA MET A 155 7.29 -27.95 2.82
C MET A 155 6.48 -27.24 1.76
N GLU A 156 6.26 -27.87 0.61
CA GLU A 156 5.36 -27.38 -0.43
C GLU A 156 3.96 -28.00 -0.28
N ARG A 157 2.92 -27.24 -0.63
CA ARG A 157 1.54 -27.71 -0.72
C ARG A 157 0.84 -27.12 -1.93
N SER A 158 0.08 -27.95 -2.61
CA SER A 158 -0.76 -27.54 -3.73
C SER A 158 -2.24 -27.55 -3.32
N TYR A 159 -2.98 -26.54 -3.76
CA TYR A 159 -4.40 -26.39 -3.54
C TYR A 159 -5.10 -26.23 -4.90
N ALA A 160 -6.21 -26.93 -5.08
CA ALA A 160 -7.05 -26.81 -6.27
C ALA A 160 -7.90 -25.53 -6.22
N ASP A 161 -8.44 -25.11 -7.36
CA ASP A 161 -9.35 -23.97 -7.46
C ASP A 161 -10.51 -24.05 -6.47
N GLY A 162 -10.80 -22.94 -5.79
CA GLY A 162 -11.84 -22.83 -4.77
C GLY A 162 -11.50 -23.49 -3.42
N ALA A 163 -10.35 -24.15 -3.28
CA ALA A 163 -9.97 -24.78 -2.01
C ALA A 163 -9.72 -23.73 -0.92
N THR A 164 -10.28 -23.96 0.27
CA THR A 164 -9.95 -23.16 1.45
C THR A 164 -8.59 -23.55 2.00
N ILE A 165 -7.65 -22.61 1.98
CA ILE A 165 -6.26 -22.80 2.45
C ILE A 165 -6.18 -22.57 3.95
N VAL A 166 -6.84 -21.50 4.43
CA VAL A 166 -6.89 -21.08 5.83
C VAL A 166 -8.29 -20.57 6.13
N ARG A 167 -8.91 -20.97 7.25
CA ARG A 167 -10.18 -20.36 7.69
C ARG A 167 -9.96 -19.31 8.76
N GLU A 168 -10.81 -18.29 8.71
CA GLU A 168 -10.94 -17.31 9.79
C GLU A 168 -11.27 -18.00 11.12
N GLY A 169 -10.71 -17.50 12.22
CA GLY A 169 -10.88 -18.03 13.57
C GLY A 169 -10.07 -19.30 13.87
N GLU A 170 -9.49 -19.96 12.85
CA GLU A 170 -8.60 -21.09 13.09
C GLU A 170 -7.30 -20.63 13.77
N HIS A 171 -6.80 -21.49 14.65
CA HIS A 171 -5.56 -21.29 15.38
C HIS A 171 -4.45 -22.02 14.62
N GLY A 172 -3.47 -21.28 14.11
CA GLY A 172 -2.37 -21.88 13.37
C GLY A 172 -1.28 -20.88 13.03
N LYS A 173 -0.06 -21.16 13.49
CA LYS A 173 1.16 -20.32 13.32
C LYS A 173 1.86 -20.47 11.97
N TRP A 174 1.12 -20.90 10.94
CA TRP A 174 1.73 -21.33 9.69
C TRP A 174 1.88 -20.12 8.78
N LEU A 175 3.11 -19.69 8.51
CA LEU A 175 3.34 -18.66 7.51
C LEU A 175 3.53 -19.33 6.16
N TRP A 176 2.69 -19.00 5.18
CA TRP A 176 2.84 -19.52 3.83
C TRP A 176 3.39 -18.46 2.89
N GLY A 177 4.21 -18.86 1.94
CA GLY A 177 4.57 -18.06 0.77
C GLY A 177 3.86 -18.62 -0.47
N ILE A 178 3.37 -17.76 -1.35
CA ILE A 178 2.75 -18.13 -2.63
C ILE A 178 3.84 -18.28 -3.71
N SER A 179 4.13 -19.51 -4.11
CA SER A 179 5.09 -19.78 -5.19
C SER A 179 4.45 -19.67 -6.58
N GLU A 180 3.18 -20.04 -6.70
CA GLU A 180 2.43 -19.98 -7.97
C GLU A 180 0.93 -19.82 -7.70
N GLY A 181 0.23 -19.09 -8.58
CA GLY A 181 -1.22 -18.93 -8.54
C GLY A 181 -1.70 -17.71 -7.77
N THR A 182 -3.00 -17.64 -7.49
CA THR A 182 -3.64 -16.51 -6.79
C THR A 182 -4.48 -16.99 -5.60
N VAL A 183 -4.38 -16.28 -4.49
CA VAL A 183 -5.13 -16.52 -3.26
C VAL A 183 -5.98 -15.30 -2.93
N LYS A 184 -7.27 -15.52 -2.77
CA LYS A 184 -8.24 -14.50 -2.37
C LYS A 184 -8.37 -14.46 -0.86
N ILE A 185 -8.20 -13.28 -0.26
CA ILE A 185 -8.42 -13.03 1.16
C ILE A 185 -9.81 -12.47 1.36
N VAL A 186 -10.65 -13.21 2.08
CA VAL A 186 -12.08 -12.94 2.22
C VAL A 186 -12.46 -12.83 3.69
N LYS A 187 -13.28 -11.84 4.01
CA LYS A 187 -13.93 -11.65 5.31
C LYS A 187 -15.44 -11.86 5.16
N ASN A 188 -16.02 -12.68 6.02
CA ASN A 188 -17.48 -12.79 6.08
C ASN A 188 -18.06 -11.62 6.89
N THR A 189 -19.04 -10.92 6.33
CA THR A 189 -19.76 -9.83 7.01
C THR A 189 -21.26 -10.06 6.94
N PRO A 190 -22.08 -9.40 7.78
CA PRO A 190 -23.55 -9.49 7.69
C PRO A 190 -24.11 -9.10 6.31
N LYS A 191 -23.41 -8.24 5.55
CA LYS A 191 -23.78 -7.80 4.19
C LYS A 191 -23.22 -8.71 3.09
N GLY A 192 -22.64 -9.86 3.46
CA GLY A 192 -22.00 -10.79 2.55
C GLY A 192 -20.47 -10.76 2.63
N ALA A 193 -19.83 -11.59 1.81
CA ALA A 193 -18.39 -11.75 1.82
C ALA A 193 -17.67 -10.55 1.18
N LEU A 194 -16.79 -9.89 1.93
CA LEU A 194 -15.92 -8.84 1.44
C LEU A 194 -14.56 -9.43 1.04
N THR A 195 -14.09 -9.11 -0.16
CA THR A 195 -12.73 -9.45 -0.59
C THR A 195 -11.79 -8.35 -0.15
N LEU A 196 -10.86 -8.65 0.76
CA LEU A 196 -9.88 -7.68 1.26
C LEU A 196 -8.69 -7.53 0.32
N ALA A 197 -8.21 -8.65 -0.24
CA ALA A 197 -7.06 -8.68 -1.14
C ALA A 197 -7.07 -9.90 -2.06
N ARG A 198 -6.37 -9.80 -3.19
CA ARG A 198 -5.97 -10.93 -4.04
C ARG A 198 -4.45 -10.97 -4.07
N LEU A 199 -3.86 -12.04 -3.56
CA LEU A 199 -2.42 -12.19 -3.39
C LEU A 199 -1.90 -13.24 -4.38
N GLY A 200 -0.84 -12.94 -5.09
CA GLY A 200 -0.21 -13.82 -6.08
C GLY A 200 1.21 -14.21 -5.68
N GLU A 201 1.96 -14.70 -6.65
CA GLU A 201 3.38 -15.05 -6.54
C GLU A 201 4.18 -14.01 -5.75
N GLY A 202 5.01 -14.46 -4.82
CA GLY A 202 5.87 -13.58 -4.02
C GLY A 202 5.22 -13.02 -2.76
N CYS A 203 3.89 -13.18 -2.59
CA CYS A 203 3.19 -12.74 -1.39
C CYS A 203 3.13 -13.82 -0.30
N PHE A 204 2.86 -13.37 0.93
CA PHE A 204 2.77 -14.23 2.11
C PHE A 204 1.33 -14.31 2.65
N LEU A 205 0.94 -15.49 3.14
CA LEU A 205 -0.27 -15.70 3.94
C LEU A 205 0.10 -15.79 5.41
N GLY A 206 -0.02 -14.66 6.09
CA GLY A 206 0.27 -14.50 7.52
C GLY A 206 0.86 -13.15 7.80
N THR A 207 0.88 -12.78 9.06
CA THR A 207 1.37 -11.48 9.53
C THR A 207 2.49 -11.70 10.54
N VAL A 208 3.12 -10.62 11.03
CA VAL A 208 4.29 -10.72 11.94
C VAL A 208 3.97 -11.64 13.11
N ARG A 209 2.74 -11.54 13.64
CA ARG A 209 2.24 -12.37 14.74
C ARG A 209 2.22 -13.87 14.46
N SER A 210 2.23 -14.29 13.20
CA SER A 210 2.24 -15.71 12.84
C SER A 210 3.51 -16.45 13.29
N PHE A 211 4.63 -15.73 13.47
CA PHE A 211 5.90 -16.28 13.96
C PHE A 211 6.32 -15.69 15.32
N LEU A 212 5.40 -15.10 16.07
CA LEU A 212 5.64 -14.65 17.44
C LEU A 212 5.04 -15.63 18.47
N TYR A 213 5.54 -15.58 19.70
CA TYR A 213 4.96 -16.29 20.83
C TYR A 213 3.67 -15.59 21.29
N GLY A 214 2.59 -16.35 21.45
CA GLY A 214 1.27 -15.84 21.84
C GLY A 214 0.13 -16.61 21.18
N GLU A 215 -1.09 -16.25 21.55
CA GLU A 215 -2.32 -16.67 20.87
C GLU A 215 -2.50 -15.84 19.59
N TYR A 216 -2.75 -16.52 18.49
CA TYR A 216 -3.00 -15.91 17.19
C TYR A 216 -4.16 -16.63 16.51
N ALA A 217 -5.23 -15.87 16.26
CA ALA A 217 -6.36 -16.31 15.47
C ALA A 217 -6.29 -15.69 14.07
N ARG A 218 -6.72 -16.44 13.06
CA ARG A 218 -6.78 -15.93 11.68
C ARG A 218 -7.89 -14.91 11.53
N ASN A 219 -7.54 -13.73 11.02
CA ASN A 219 -8.47 -12.60 10.89
C ASN A 219 -9.34 -12.65 9.63
N ALA A 220 -8.99 -13.51 8.67
CA ALA A 220 -9.69 -13.67 7.39
C ALA A 220 -9.49 -15.10 6.83
N THR A 221 -10.34 -15.47 5.88
CA THR A 221 -10.28 -16.76 5.17
C THR A 221 -9.47 -16.60 3.88
N ALA A 222 -8.56 -17.52 3.61
CA ALA A 222 -7.78 -17.56 2.38
C ALA A 222 -8.29 -18.69 1.46
N ILE A 223 -8.64 -18.35 0.22
CA ILE A 223 -9.24 -19.27 -0.75
C ILE A 223 -8.39 -19.26 -2.02
N ALA A 224 -8.06 -20.43 -2.56
CA ALA A 224 -7.37 -20.55 -3.84
C ALA A 224 -8.26 -20.06 -5.00
N GLU A 225 -7.70 -19.25 -5.88
CA GLU A 225 -8.30 -18.80 -7.13
C GLU A 225 -7.46 -19.36 -8.28
N GLY A 226 -7.95 -20.44 -8.88
CA GLY A 226 -7.16 -21.34 -9.71
C GLY A 226 -6.31 -22.32 -8.88
N ASN A 227 -5.45 -23.06 -9.56
CA ASN A 227 -4.48 -23.94 -8.88
C ASN A 227 -3.39 -23.08 -8.24
N VAL A 228 -3.13 -23.31 -6.96
CA VAL A 228 -2.17 -22.55 -6.16
C VAL A 228 -1.12 -23.48 -5.59
N GLN A 229 0.13 -23.05 -5.66
CA GLN A 229 1.24 -23.67 -4.94
C GLN A 229 1.74 -22.73 -3.86
N LEU A 230 1.87 -23.28 -2.66
CA LEU A 230 2.37 -22.59 -1.48
C LEU A 230 3.55 -23.35 -0.90
N PHE A 231 4.45 -22.63 -0.22
CA PHE A 231 5.41 -23.26 0.69
C PHE A 231 5.25 -22.75 2.11
N LEU A 232 5.44 -23.65 3.07
CA LEU A 232 5.46 -23.35 4.48
C LEU A 232 6.82 -22.76 4.84
N LEU A 233 6.83 -21.59 5.46
CA LEU A 233 8.04 -20.98 5.99
C LEU A 233 8.40 -21.50 7.37
N ASP A 234 9.70 -21.63 7.62
CA ASP A 234 10.26 -21.90 8.95
C ASP A 234 10.01 -20.70 9.88
N ALA A 235 8.95 -20.80 10.67
CA ALA A 235 8.59 -19.78 11.65
C ALA A 235 9.65 -19.61 12.74
N GLU A 236 10.41 -20.64 13.10
CA GLU A 236 11.48 -20.54 14.10
C GLU A 236 12.67 -19.74 13.55
N ALA A 237 13.03 -19.97 12.28
CA ALA A 237 14.09 -19.21 11.63
C ALA A 237 13.72 -17.72 11.51
N LEU A 238 12.49 -17.40 11.11
CA LEU A 238 11.99 -16.02 11.07
C LEU A 238 11.92 -15.39 12.47
N HIS A 239 11.51 -16.17 13.48
CA HIS A 239 11.49 -15.69 14.86
C HIS A 239 12.89 -15.36 15.38
N ARG A 240 13.91 -16.17 15.05
CA ARG A 240 15.31 -15.90 15.42
C ARG A 240 15.80 -14.62 14.78
N GLU A 241 15.52 -14.40 13.50
CA GLU A 241 15.87 -13.16 12.80
C GLU A 241 15.18 -11.96 13.45
N TYR A 242 13.85 -12.04 13.68
CA TYR A 242 13.09 -11.02 14.40
C TYR A 242 13.67 -10.69 15.79
N SER A 243 14.07 -11.71 16.54
CA SER A 243 14.60 -11.54 17.91
C SER A 243 15.99 -10.91 17.94
N ALA A 244 16.74 -10.99 16.84
CA ALA A 244 18.04 -10.35 16.69
C ALA A 244 17.92 -8.86 16.32
N LEU A 245 16.73 -8.38 15.95
CA LEU A 245 16.49 -6.99 15.60
C LEU A 245 16.48 -6.08 16.82
N SER A 246 16.86 -4.83 16.59
CA SER A 246 16.78 -3.76 17.57
C SER A 246 15.35 -3.58 18.07
N GLU A 247 15.22 -3.09 19.31
CA GLU A 247 13.91 -2.84 19.90
C GLU A 247 13.05 -1.89 19.05
N PRO A 248 13.55 -0.74 18.55
CA PRO A 248 12.78 0.14 17.69
C PRO A 248 12.28 -0.57 16.44
N PHE A 249 13.12 -1.39 15.79
CA PHE A 249 12.73 -2.12 14.58
C PHE A 249 11.64 -3.15 14.86
N ARG A 250 11.74 -3.88 15.97
CA ARG A 250 10.68 -4.80 16.40
C ARG A 250 9.36 -4.07 16.63
N LYS A 251 9.38 -2.90 17.28
CA LYS A 251 8.19 -2.06 17.49
C LYS A 251 7.57 -1.58 16.17
N ILE A 252 8.38 -1.17 15.20
CA ILE A 252 7.92 -0.82 13.84
C ILE A 252 7.14 -2.00 13.22
N LEU A 253 7.68 -3.22 13.26
CA LEU A 253 7.02 -4.39 12.68
C LEU A 253 5.67 -4.70 13.35
N ILE A 254 5.61 -4.60 14.68
CA ILE A 254 4.36 -4.79 15.43
C ILE A 254 3.35 -3.70 15.09
N SER A 255 3.80 -2.45 14.99
CA SER A 255 2.94 -1.32 14.64
C SER A 255 2.35 -1.46 13.24
N LEU A 256 3.15 -1.91 12.25
CA LEU A 256 2.65 -2.23 10.91
C LEU A 256 1.61 -3.36 10.92
N ASP A 257 1.82 -4.41 11.72
CA ASP A 257 0.83 -5.49 11.89
C ASP A 257 -0.48 -4.97 12.50
N ASN A 258 -0.39 -4.09 13.49
CA ASN A 258 -1.54 -3.44 14.10
C ASN A 258 -2.29 -2.57 13.08
N ARG A 259 -1.57 -1.75 12.31
CA ARG A 259 -2.14 -0.90 11.25
C ARG A 259 -2.91 -1.71 10.23
N LEU A 260 -2.36 -2.84 9.75
CA LEU A 260 -3.07 -3.72 8.82
C LEU A 260 -4.40 -4.22 9.41
N ARG A 261 -4.41 -4.59 10.71
CA ARG A 261 -5.62 -5.04 11.39
C ARG A 261 -6.68 -3.94 11.46
N MET A 262 -6.27 -2.72 11.82
CA MET A 262 -7.16 -1.58 11.98
C MET A 262 -7.75 -1.13 10.64
N ILE A 263 -6.94 -1.05 9.58
CA ILE A 263 -7.45 -0.66 8.27
C ILE A 263 -8.37 -1.73 7.66
N ASN A 264 -8.09 -3.02 7.90
CA ASN A 264 -9.01 -4.10 7.54
C ASN A 264 -10.37 -3.92 8.22
N GLN A 265 -10.35 -3.59 9.52
CA GLN A 265 -11.57 -3.34 10.29
C GLN A 265 -12.36 -2.14 9.73
N ASN A 266 -11.68 -1.04 9.44
CA ASN A 266 -12.31 0.14 8.83
C ASN A 266 -12.88 -0.15 7.44
N ALA A 267 -12.21 -0.97 6.62
CA ALA A 267 -12.73 -1.43 5.33
C ALA A 267 -14.02 -2.27 5.52
N ILE A 268 -14.06 -3.15 6.53
CA ILE A 268 -15.25 -3.94 6.84
C ILE A 268 -16.40 -3.04 7.29
N GLU A 269 -16.15 -2.10 8.20
CA GLU A 269 -17.13 -1.13 8.69
C GLU A 269 -17.67 -0.24 7.57
N ALA A 270 -16.81 0.21 6.66
CA ALA A 270 -17.23 0.96 5.48
C ALA A 270 -18.11 0.10 4.57
N TYR A 271 -17.74 -1.17 4.34
CA TYR A 271 -18.53 -2.07 3.50
C TYR A 271 -19.95 -2.28 4.06
N ILE A 272 -20.09 -2.50 5.36
CA ILE A 272 -21.40 -2.69 6.02
C ILE A 272 -22.15 -1.36 6.25
N GLY A 273 -21.48 -0.22 6.14
CA GLY A 273 -22.07 1.11 6.28
C GLY A 273 -22.09 1.64 7.71
N GLU A 274 -21.30 1.06 8.62
CA GLU A 274 -21.23 1.43 10.04
C GLU A 274 -20.03 2.32 10.39
N TYR A 275 -19.13 2.58 9.41
CA TYR A 275 -17.95 3.40 9.65
C TYR A 275 -18.31 4.87 9.94
N SER A 276 -17.84 5.39 11.08
CA SER A 276 -17.99 6.80 11.44
C SER A 276 -16.92 7.68 10.79
N ARG A 277 -17.34 8.74 10.12
CA ARG A 277 -16.44 9.75 9.53
C ARG A 277 -16.06 10.86 10.50
N THR A 278 -16.51 10.79 11.75
CA THR A 278 -16.22 11.82 12.75
C THR A 278 -14.73 11.83 13.05
N LEU A 279 -14.08 12.96 12.81
CA LEU A 279 -12.70 13.18 13.23
C LEU A 279 -12.63 13.33 14.76
N PRO A 280 -11.50 12.96 15.39
CA PRO A 280 -11.29 13.19 16.82
C PRO A 280 -11.39 14.69 17.15
N GLN A 281 -12.25 15.05 18.12
CA GLN A 281 -12.46 16.44 18.52
C GLN A 281 -11.54 16.89 19.67
N ASP A 282 -11.00 15.93 20.40
CA ASP A 282 -10.15 16.10 21.59
C ASP A 282 -8.64 16.07 21.25
N LYS A 283 -8.29 16.05 19.97
CA LYS A 283 -6.91 15.91 19.50
C LYS A 283 -6.40 17.17 18.83
N VAL A 284 -5.10 17.41 18.97
CA VAL A 284 -4.43 18.60 18.46
C VAL A 284 -3.58 18.23 17.25
N LEU A 285 -3.63 19.06 16.21
CA LEU A 285 -2.68 18.96 15.11
C LEU A 285 -1.36 19.62 15.52
N GLU A 286 -0.43 18.81 16.03
CA GLU A 286 0.88 19.29 16.43
C GLU A 286 1.81 19.44 15.22
N HIS A 287 2.23 20.67 14.93
CA HIS A 287 3.12 20.97 13.80
C HIS A 287 4.48 20.25 13.88
N GLY A 288 4.98 19.98 15.08
CA GLY A 288 6.25 19.26 15.29
C GLY A 288 6.22 17.81 14.78
N TYR A 289 5.03 17.21 14.69
CA TYR A 289 4.82 15.83 14.27
C TYR A 289 4.38 15.68 12.80
N GLN A 290 4.31 16.78 12.05
CA GLN A 290 4.00 16.78 10.61
C GLN A 290 5.27 16.72 9.72
N SER A 291 6.41 16.33 10.29
CA SER A 291 7.67 16.23 9.56
C SER A 291 7.59 15.17 8.46
N HIS A 292 8.12 15.48 7.28
CA HIS A 292 8.10 14.57 6.12
C HIS A 292 9.33 13.66 6.05
N THR A 293 10.26 13.78 7.01
CA THR A 293 11.52 13.04 7.05
C THR A 293 11.64 12.14 8.27
N ASP A 294 10.88 12.44 9.31
CA ASP A 294 11.11 11.91 10.64
C ASP A 294 10.15 10.77 10.97
N LEU A 295 10.62 9.87 11.81
CA LEU A 295 9.86 8.75 12.34
C LEU A 295 9.85 8.83 13.86
N TYR A 296 8.67 8.76 14.44
CA TYR A 296 8.46 8.88 15.87
C TYR A 296 7.93 7.57 16.45
N LEU A 297 8.34 7.25 17.66
CA LEU A 297 7.81 6.16 18.48
C LEU A 297 7.04 6.73 19.66
N ILE A 298 5.78 6.35 19.82
CA ILE A 298 4.93 6.84 20.90
C ILE A 298 5.32 6.17 22.21
N GLY A 299 5.74 6.98 23.19
CA GLY A 299 5.93 6.56 24.57
C GLY A 299 4.61 6.61 25.34
N GLU A 300 3.97 7.79 25.36
CA GLU A 300 2.72 8.05 26.08
C GLU A 300 1.73 8.82 25.19
N GLY A 301 0.44 8.57 25.39
CA GLY A 301 -0.62 9.20 24.60
C GLY A 301 -1.02 8.40 23.36
N THR A 302 -1.67 9.08 22.42
CA THR A 302 -2.21 8.48 21.20
C THR A 302 -2.07 9.43 20.01
N ALA A 303 -1.90 8.86 18.82
CA ALA A 303 -1.79 9.61 17.57
C ALA A 303 -2.77 9.05 16.53
N ASP A 304 -3.70 9.87 16.06
CA ASP A 304 -4.64 9.52 15.00
C ASP A 304 -4.07 9.94 13.65
N VAL A 305 -4.06 9.00 12.71
CA VAL A 305 -3.63 9.22 11.34
C VAL A 305 -4.85 9.61 10.53
N ILE A 306 -4.89 10.86 10.05
CA ILE A 306 -5.98 11.42 9.29
C ILE A 306 -5.63 11.42 7.82
N GLY A 307 -6.31 10.59 7.04
CA GLY A 307 -6.11 10.45 5.61
C GLY A 307 -6.98 11.41 4.79
N LYS A 308 -6.51 11.77 3.60
CA LYS A 308 -7.32 12.51 2.61
C LYS A 308 -8.19 11.53 1.81
N GLY A 309 -9.40 11.29 2.31
CA GLY A 309 -10.40 10.45 1.63
C GLY A 309 -11.08 11.16 0.45
N PRO A 310 -11.90 10.43 -0.33
CA PRO A 310 -12.57 10.98 -1.52
C PRO A 310 -13.63 12.04 -1.22
N ARG A 311 -14.08 12.17 0.04
CA ARG A 311 -15.10 13.14 0.48
C ARG A 311 -14.64 13.93 1.71
N GLY A 312 -13.35 14.27 1.73
CA GLY A 312 -12.72 14.97 2.84
C GLY A 312 -11.88 14.07 3.73
N GLU A 313 -11.44 14.64 4.83
CA GLU A 313 -10.59 13.98 5.82
C GLU A 313 -11.31 12.81 6.49
N VAL A 314 -10.56 11.73 6.73
CA VAL A 314 -11.07 10.51 7.37
C VAL A 314 -10.06 9.98 8.37
N ASN A 315 -10.55 9.48 9.50
CA ASN A 315 -9.68 8.87 10.49
C ASN A 315 -9.26 7.46 10.04
N LEU A 316 -8.03 7.31 9.55
CA LEU A 316 -7.53 6.03 9.08
C LEU A 316 -7.35 5.04 10.23
N LEU A 317 -6.83 5.50 11.37
CA LEU A 317 -6.55 4.69 12.54
C LEU A 317 -6.00 5.56 13.68
N GLN A 318 -6.15 5.06 14.90
CA GLN A 318 -5.53 5.56 16.12
C GLN A 318 -4.36 4.66 16.55
N LEU A 319 -3.20 5.27 16.79
CA LEU A 319 -1.98 4.64 17.28
C LEU A 319 -1.81 4.94 18.76
N GLY A 320 -1.26 3.99 19.51
CA GLY A 320 -1.01 4.15 20.95
C GLY A 320 0.45 3.98 21.32
N SER A 321 0.70 3.78 22.61
CA SER A 321 2.03 3.43 23.13
C SER A 321 2.63 2.23 22.37
N ASP A 322 3.93 2.31 22.08
CA ASP A 322 4.71 1.37 21.26
C ASP A 322 4.41 1.37 19.75
N ASP A 323 3.44 2.15 19.27
CA ASP A 323 3.25 2.37 17.84
C ASP A 323 4.13 3.49 17.30
N VAL A 324 4.46 3.40 16.01
CA VAL A 324 5.25 4.42 15.30
C VAL A 324 4.39 5.21 14.32
N PHE A 325 4.70 6.48 14.11
CA PHE A 325 4.13 7.32 13.05
C PHE A 325 5.18 8.22 12.43
N GLY A 326 4.92 8.74 11.23
CA GLY A 326 5.91 9.47 10.43
C GLY A 326 6.36 8.66 9.22
N ARG A 327 7.51 9.01 8.66
CA ARG A 327 8.04 8.37 7.44
C ARG A 327 8.97 7.22 7.78
N LEU A 328 8.66 6.01 7.32
CA LEU A 328 9.63 4.92 7.36
C LEU A 328 10.76 5.20 6.34
N PRO A 329 12.04 5.00 6.71
CA PRO A 329 13.14 5.31 5.82
C PRO A 329 13.24 4.36 4.62
N PHE A 330 12.77 3.12 4.78
CA PHE A 330 12.94 2.03 3.81
C PHE A 330 11.68 1.70 2.99
N MET A 331 10.53 2.33 3.27
CA MET A 331 9.28 2.07 2.54
C MET A 331 8.25 3.19 2.72
N ALA A 332 7.31 3.26 1.78
CA ALA A 332 6.12 4.10 1.88
C ALA A 332 4.85 3.26 1.64
N PHE A 333 3.78 3.51 2.40
CA PHE A 333 2.52 2.78 2.32
C PHE A 333 1.27 3.67 2.42
N GLY A 334 1.42 5.00 2.37
CA GLY A 334 0.35 5.98 2.24
C GLY A 334 -0.22 6.48 3.57
N HIS A 335 0.40 6.13 4.70
CA HIS A 335 0.06 6.64 6.03
C HIS A 335 1.10 7.64 6.54
N GLU A 336 2.08 7.99 5.71
CA GLU A 336 3.14 8.94 6.02
C GLU A 336 2.69 10.41 5.85
N PRO A 337 3.38 11.37 6.48
CA PRO A 337 3.04 12.81 6.47
C PRO A 337 2.93 13.56 5.12
N LEU A 338 2.98 12.88 3.96
CA LEU A 338 2.68 13.47 2.65
C LEU A 338 1.22 13.20 2.20
N TYR A 339 0.63 12.10 2.70
CA TYR A 339 -0.66 11.55 2.29
C TYR A 339 -1.69 11.56 3.43
N ALA A 340 -1.23 11.70 4.66
CA ALA A 340 -2.03 11.81 5.86
C ALA A 340 -1.43 12.87 6.81
N SER A 341 -2.26 13.45 7.68
CA SER A 341 -1.83 14.25 8.82
C SER A 341 -1.93 13.45 10.10
N VAL A 342 -1.23 13.90 11.15
CA VAL A 342 -1.28 13.25 12.47
C VAL A 342 -1.90 14.19 13.49
N MET A 343 -2.89 13.71 14.24
CA MET A 343 -3.48 14.44 15.37
C MET A 343 -3.18 13.69 16.67
N THR A 344 -2.62 14.37 17.66
CA THR A 344 -2.16 13.76 18.91
C THR A 344 -3.10 14.08 20.07
N SER A 345 -3.15 13.19 21.07
CA SER A 345 -3.73 13.53 22.37
C SER A 345 -2.89 14.57 23.09
N ASP A 346 -3.49 15.32 24.02
CA ASP A 346 -2.75 16.18 24.93
C ASP A 346 -2.84 15.60 26.36
N PRO A 347 -1.74 15.09 26.95
CA PRO A 347 -0.38 15.04 26.40
C PRO A 347 -0.15 13.88 25.41
N CYS A 348 0.85 14.02 24.55
CA CYS A 348 1.45 12.96 23.75
C CYS A 348 2.97 13.10 23.79
N ASP A 349 3.68 12.03 24.14
CA ASP A 349 5.14 11.97 24.16
C ASP A 349 5.60 10.94 23.13
N ALA A 350 6.38 11.39 22.15
CA ALA A 350 6.90 10.55 21.10
C ALA A 350 8.38 10.87 20.81
N GLU A 351 9.21 9.84 20.83
CA GLU A 351 10.65 9.94 20.62
C GLU A 351 11.03 9.83 19.14
N LEU A 352 12.01 10.62 18.71
CA LEU A 352 12.55 10.58 17.35
C LEU A 352 13.47 9.36 17.16
N LEU A 353 13.20 8.56 16.14
CA LEU A 353 14.02 7.40 15.79
C LEU A 353 15.12 7.76 14.78
N ASP A 354 16.26 7.05 14.85
CA ASP A 354 17.36 7.21 13.89
C ASP A 354 17.05 6.49 12.57
N SER A 355 16.55 7.26 11.59
CA SER A 355 16.24 6.80 10.24
C SER A 355 17.42 6.11 9.54
N ASN A 356 18.66 6.55 9.76
CA ASN A 356 19.83 5.95 9.10
C ASN A 356 20.18 4.59 9.71
N ALA A 357 20.07 4.45 11.03
CA ALA A 357 20.27 3.17 11.70
C ALA A 357 19.21 2.15 11.26
N LEU A 358 17.94 2.57 11.20
CA LEU A 358 16.82 1.74 10.76
C LEU A 358 16.96 1.32 9.29
N GLN A 359 17.39 2.21 8.39
CA GLN A 359 17.64 1.87 6.99
C GLN A 359 18.72 0.78 6.87
N LYS A 360 19.85 0.96 7.57
CA LYS A 360 20.95 -0.02 7.55
C LYS A 360 20.52 -1.38 8.10
N GLU A 361 19.69 -1.40 9.14
CA GLU A 361 19.15 -2.62 9.71
C GLU A 361 18.21 -3.32 8.72
N TYR A 362 17.33 -2.57 8.04
CA TYR A 362 16.48 -3.10 6.97
C TYR A 362 17.30 -3.68 5.81
N ASP A 363 18.36 -3.00 5.39
CA ASP A 363 19.26 -3.44 4.33
C ASP A 363 20.08 -4.68 4.72
N ALA A 364 20.21 -4.97 6.01
CA ALA A 364 20.88 -6.16 6.54
C ALA A 364 19.92 -7.36 6.71
N LEU A 365 18.60 -7.17 6.60
CA LEU A 365 17.62 -8.25 6.66
C LEU A 365 17.83 -9.25 5.53
N SER A 366 17.48 -10.51 5.81
CA SER A 366 17.40 -11.54 4.78
C SER A 366 16.40 -11.14 3.69
N PRO A 367 16.59 -11.59 2.42
CA PRO A 367 15.64 -11.31 1.35
C PRO A 367 14.21 -11.75 1.68
N THR A 368 14.05 -12.87 2.37
CA THR A 368 12.73 -13.37 2.78
C THR A 368 12.07 -12.45 3.79
N PHE A 369 12.80 -12.05 4.83
CA PHE A 369 12.25 -11.16 5.85
C PHE A 369 11.95 -9.78 5.27
N ARG A 370 12.82 -9.25 4.40
CA ARG A 370 12.60 -7.99 3.68
C ARG A 370 11.34 -8.03 2.82
N ASN A 371 11.16 -9.09 2.02
CA ASN A 371 9.95 -9.31 1.23
C ASN A 371 8.71 -9.40 2.11
N PHE A 372 8.84 -9.99 3.30
CA PHE A 372 7.76 -10.09 4.25
C PHE A 372 7.33 -8.70 4.78
N VAL A 373 8.27 -7.84 5.19
CA VAL A 373 7.94 -6.46 5.59
C VAL A 373 7.34 -5.67 4.43
N PHE A 374 7.90 -5.82 3.23
CA PHE A 374 7.37 -5.20 2.01
C PHE A 374 5.93 -5.62 1.70
N GLY A 375 5.64 -6.91 1.82
CA GLY A 375 4.29 -7.46 1.62
C GLY A 375 3.29 -6.90 2.64
N LEU A 376 3.70 -6.73 3.89
CA LEU A 376 2.88 -6.09 4.92
C LEU A 376 2.53 -4.64 4.56
N ALA A 377 3.51 -3.84 4.16
CA ALA A 377 3.31 -2.45 3.74
C ALA A 377 2.38 -2.35 2.51
N THR A 378 2.58 -3.23 1.53
CA THR A 378 1.74 -3.30 0.33
C THR A 378 0.28 -3.63 0.67
N ASN A 379 0.06 -4.56 1.60
CA ASN A 379 -1.27 -4.92 2.06
C ASN A 379 -1.98 -3.77 2.80
N ILE A 380 -1.24 -2.99 3.60
CA ILE A 380 -1.76 -1.79 4.26
C ILE A 380 -2.22 -0.77 3.21
N SER A 381 -1.37 -0.48 2.22
CA SER A 381 -1.67 0.46 1.15
C SER A 381 -2.90 0.04 0.34
N MET A 382 -2.95 -1.22 -0.09
CA MET A 382 -4.07 -1.76 -0.89
C MET A 382 -5.37 -1.79 -0.12
N THR A 383 -5.34 -2.13 1.18
CA THR A 383 -6.56 -2.13 1.99
C THR A 383 -7.04 -0.70 2.30
N THR A 384 -6.11 0.25 2.47
CA THR A 384 -6.45 1.68 2.58
C THR A 384 -7.16 2.18 1.32
N LYS A 385 -6.69 1.77 0.13
CA LYS A 385 -7.37 2.06 -1.13
C LYS A 385 -8.78 1.46 -1.18
N LEU A 386 -8.92 0.19 -0.82
CA LEU A 386 -10.24 -0.46 -0.75
C LEU A 386 -11.18 0.31 0.17
N PHE A 387 -10.70 0.66 1.36
CA PHE A 387 -11.45 1.47 2.32
C PHE A 387 -11.92 2.80 1.72
N TYR A 388 -11.05 3.54 1.03
CA TYR A 388 -11.43 4.77 0.32
C TYR A 388 -12.45 4.53 -0.79
N GLN A 389 -12.32 3.47 -1.58
CA GLN A 389 -13.29 3.13 -2.62
C GLN A 389 -14.67 2.83 -2.03
N LEU A 390 -14.71 2.08 -0.93
CA LEU A 390 -15.94 1.81 -0.20
C LEU A 390 -16.55 3.12 0.31
N LEU A 391 -15.77 4.01 0.93
CA LEU A 391 -16.24 5.33 1.35
C LEU A 391 -16.70 6.22 0.20
N GLY A 392 -16.09 6.11 -0.99
CA GLY A 392 -16.49 6.83 -2.20
C GLY A 392 -17.83 6.36 -2.75
N SER A 393 -18.11 5.06 -2.67
CA SER A 393 -19.32 4.44 -3.22
C SER A 393 -20.61 4.59 -2.40
N ILE A 394 -20.51 4.86 -1.09
CA ILE A 394 -21.67 4.92 -0.17
C ILE A 394 -22.41 6.25 -0.36
N THR A 395 -23.34 6.32 -1.31
CA THR A 395 -24.32 7.42 -1.39
C THR A 395 -25.19 7.36 -0.12
N GLN A 396 -25.21 8.44 0.66
CA GLN A 396 -26.06 8.53 1.85
C GLN A 396 -27.53 8.50 1.39
N HIS A 397 -28.31 7.55 1.88
CA HIS A 397 -29.73 7.80 2.04
C HIS A 397 -29.87 8.87 3.14
N PRO A 398 -30.54 10.01 2.89
CA PRO A 398 -30.79 10.97 3.95
C PRO A 398 -31.62 10.26 5.02
N GLN A 399 -31.16 10.35 6.27
CA GLN A 399 -31.95 9.95 7.42
C GLN A 399 -33.22 10.80 7.42
N VAL A 400 -34.38 10.15 7.28
CA VAL A 400 -35.67 10.78 7.52
C VAL A 400 -35.74 11.07 9.01
N SER A 401 -35.61 12.35 9.34
CA SER A 401 -36.01 12.90 10.63
C SER A 401 -37.53 12.88 10.69
N GLU A 402 -38.11 11.84 11.29
CA GLU A 402 -39.47 11.90 11.80
C GLU A 402 -39.40 12.22 13.29
N ASP A 403 -39.41 13.51 13.61
CA ASP A 403 -39.84 14.01 14.90
C ASP A 403 -40.74 15.23 14.69
N ALA A 404 -41.85 15.23 15.44
CA ALA A 404 -42.86 16.28 15.60
C ALA A 404 -44.13 16.19 14.74
N ASP A 405 -45.00 15.22 15.08
CA ASP A 405 -46.46 15.41 14.96
C ASP A 405 -46.99 15.80 16.35
N ALA A 406 -47.27 17.09 16.54
CA ALA A 406 -48.02 17.62 17.68
C ALA A 406 -49.32 18.26 17.13
N PRO A 407 -50.46 18.10 17.81
CA PRO A 407 -51.76 18.37 17.23
C PRO A 407 -52.13 19.85 17.32
N GLU A 408 -52.58 20.44 16.21
CA GLU A 408 -53.32 21.70 16.26
C GLU A 408 -54.83 21.44 16.22
N ALA A 409 -55.49 21.99 17.25
CA ALA A 409 -56.92 22.01 17.44
C ALA A 409 -57.60 22.95 16.44
N SER A 410 -58.76 22.54 15.93
CA SER A 410 -59.95 23.39 15.70
C SER A 410 -61.19 22.50 15.51
#